data_AF-V4L7E7-F1
#
_entry.id   AF-V4L7E7-F1
#
_cell.length_a   1.000
_cell.length_b   1.000
_cell.length_c   1.000
_cell.angle_alpha   90.00
_cell.angle_beta   90.00
_cell.angle_gamma   90.00
#
_symmetry.space_group_name_H-M   'P 1'
#
loop_
_entity.id
_entity.type
_entity.pdbx_description
1 polymer ?
#
loop_
_entity_poly.entity_id
_entity_poly.type
_entity_poly.pdbx_seq_one_letter_code
_entity_poly.pdbx_strand_id
1 'polypeptide(L)' 'MALSKKRSEAVRDYLLTHAKLDKSRVTLQWYGKADPIASNQTDEGRALNRRVSVILTNM' A
#
# COMPACT_ATOMS: atom_id res chain seq x y z
N MET A 1 0.56 10.42 -8.86
CA MET A 1 1.46 9.45 -8.20
C MET A 1 1.65 9.71 -6.69
N ALA A 2 1.65 10.97 -6.23
CA ALA A 2 1.89 11.29 -4.81
C ALA A 2 0.93 10.62 -3.81
N LEU A 3 -0.35 10.44 -4.13
CA LEU A 3 -1.34 9.89 -3.18
C LEU A 3 -1.08 8.42 -2.82
N SER A 4 -0.75 7.56 -3.79
CA SER A 4 -0.44 6.15 -3.49
C SER A 4 0.82 6.04 -2.65
N LYS A 5 1.84 6.86 -2.94
CA LYS A 5 3.06 6.93 -2.13
C LYS A 5 2.76 7.31 -0.68
N LYS A 6 2.02 8.40 -0.47
CA LYS A 6 1.62 8.87 0.88
C LYS A 6 0.84 7.81 1.67
N ARG A 7 -0.05 7.05 1.00
CA ARG A 7 -0.79 5.95 1.63
C ARG A 7 0.13 4.81 2.05
N SER A 8 1.05 4.40 1.17
CA SER A 8 2.05 3.38 1.52
C SER A 8 2.91 3.84 2.69
N GLU A 9 3.37 5.10 2.70
CA GLU A 9 4.16 5.68 3.80
C GLU A 9 3.41 5.64 5.13
N ALA A 10 2.14 6.04 5.15
CA ALA A 10 1.31 6.00 6.36
C ALA A 10 1.19 4.59 6.95
N VAL A 11 1.03 3.56 6.10
CA VAL A 11 0.96 2.16 6.55
C VAL A 11 2.32 1.68 7.08
N ARG A 12 3.43 2.03 6.42
CA ARG A 12 4.78 1.74 6.92
C ARG A 12 4.96 2.34 8.32
N ASP A 13 4.65 3.62 8.48
CA ASP A 13 4.90 4.35 9.73
C ASP A 13 4.06 3.77 10.88
N TYR A 14 2.81 3.38 10.60
CA TYR A 14 1.97 2.63 11.53
C TYR A 14 2.62 1.31 11.95
N LEU A 15 3.13 0.52 11.00
CA LEU A 15 3.77 -0.77 11.27
C LEU A 15 5.07 -0.63 12.07
N LEU A 16 5.92 0.35 11.74
CA LEU A 16 7.15 0.61 12.50
C LEU A 16 6.84 1.02 13.95
N THR A 17 5.80 1.84 14.14
CA THR A 17 5.41 2.34 15.47
C THR A 17 4.76 1.26 16.33
N HIS A 18 3.85 0.47 15.76
CA HIS A 18 2.99 -0.42 16.55
C HIS A 18 3.42 -1.89 16.53
N ALA A 19 4.07 -2.35 15.46
CA ALA A 19 4.50 -3.74 15.32
C ALA A 19 5.97 -3.96 15.68
N LYS A 20 6.69 -2.90 16.13
CA LYS A 20 8.13 -2.94 16.47
C LYS A 20 9.00 -3.54 15.36
N LEU A 21 8.63 -3.30 14.11
CA LEU A 21 9.41 -3.74 12.96
C LEU A 21 10.60 -2.81 12.76
N ASP A 22 11.77 -3.37 12.46
CA ASP A 22 12.91 -2.60 12.02
C ASP A 22 12.64 -2.00 10.64
N LYS A 23 13.02 -0.73 10.43
CA LYS A 23 12.84 -0.01 9.17
C LYS A 23 13.51 -0.73 7.99
N SER A 24 14.63 -1.40 8.22
CA SER A 24 15.35 -2.20 7.20
C SER A 24 14.55 -3.39 6.69
N ARG A 25 13.56 -3.88 7.45
CA ARG A 25 12.69 -5.00 7.07
C ARG A 25 11.50 -4.60 6.21
N VAL A 26 11.33 -3.31 5.93
CA VAL A 26 10.17 -2.80 5.18
C VAL A 26 10.62 -2.11 3.90
N THR A 27 10.26 -2.71 2.77
CA THR A 27 10.41 -2.08 1.45
C THR A 27 9.10 -1.42 1.04
N LEU A 28 9.20 -0.21 0.49
CA LEU A 28 8.03 0.56 0.07
C LEU A 28 7.88 0.56 -1.45
N GLN A 29 6.70 0.18 -1.94
CA GLN A 29 6.32 0.29 -3.34
C GLN A 29 4.97 0.99 -3.49
N TRP A 30 4.74 1.64 -4.63
CA TRP A 30 3.48 2.31 -4.95
C TRP A 30 3.23 2.31 -6.46
N TYR A 31 2.00 1.98 -6.85
CA TYR A 31 1.66 1.78 -8.28
C TYR A 31 0.69 2.83 -8.82
N GLY A 32 0.14 3.71 -7.99
CA GLY A 32 -0.86 4.69 -8.43
C GLY A 32 -2.10 3.98 -8.99
N LYS A 33 -2.37 4.17 -10.29
CA LYS A 33 -3.47 3.51 -11.01
C LYS A 33 -3.01 2.34 -11.90
N ALA A 34 -1.72 1.99 -11.88
CA ALA A 34 -1.12 1.04 -12.81
C ALA A 34 -1.41 -0.44 -12.47
N ASP A 35 -1.92 -0.73 -11.27
CA ASP A 35 -2.24 -2.08 -10.80
C ASP A 35 -3.66 -2.19 -10.20
N PRO A 36 -4.71 -2.12 -11.03
CA PRO A 36 -6.09 -2.28 -10.58
C PRO A 36 -6.42 -3.76 -10.31
N ILE A 37 -7.23 -4.01 -9.28
CA ILE A 37 -7.80 -5.35 -9.01
C ILE A 37 -9.29 -5.44 -9.35
N ALA A 38 -9.91 -4.29 -9.66
CA ALA A 38 -11.30 -4.18 -10.03
C ALA A 38 -11.49 -3.10 -11.11
N SER A 39 -12.65 -3.09 -11.75
CA SER A 39 -12.99 -2.08 -12.76
C SER A 39 -12.92 -0.67 -12.18
N ASN A 40 -12.31 0.28 -12.90
CA ASN A 40 -12.37 1.70 -12.53
C ASN A 40 -13.68 2.38 -12.95
N GLN A 41 -14.54 1.68 -13.68
CA GLN A 41 -15.79 2.23 -14.21
C GLN A 41 -16.89 2.33 -13.16
N THR A 42 -16.86 1.48 -12.12
CA THR A 42 -17.85 1.49 -11.03
C THR A 42 -17.28 2.10 -9.75
N ASP A 43 -18.15 2.62 -8.90
CA ASP A 43 -17.78 3.24 -7.62
C ASP A 43 -17.19 2.20 -6.67
N GLU A 44 -17.78 1.01 -6.66
CA GLU A 44 -17.36 -0.16 -5.90
C GLU A 44 -15.96 -0.61 -6.36
N GLY A 45 -15.75 -0.72 -7.66
CA GLY A 45 -14.45 -1.14 -8.20
C GLY A 45 -13.34 -0.11 -7.93
N ARG A 46 -13.66 1.19 -8.02
CA ARG A 46 -12.73 2.25 -7.59
C ARG A 46 -12.46 2.17 -6.08
N ALA A 47 -13.42 1.78 -5.25
CA ALA A 47 -13.21 1.60 -3.82
C ALA A 47 -12.24 0.44 -3.54
N LEU A 48 -12.42 -0.70 -4.19
CA LEU A 48 -11.51 -1.85 -4.10
C LEU A 48 -10.07 -1.51 -4.55
N ASN A 49 -9.93 -0.67 -5.58
CA ASN A 49 -8.61 -0.23 -6.06
C ASN A 49 -7.90 0.73 -5.10
N ARG A 50 -8.60 1.43 -4.20
CA ARG A 50 -8.00 2.34 -3.20
C ARG A 50 -7.47 1.57 -1.99
N ARG A 51 -6.47 0.71 -2.21
CA ARG A 51 -5.89 -0.17 -1.19
C ARG A 51 -4.39 0.07 -0.98
N VAL A 52 -3.89 -0.47 0.14
CA VAL A 52 -2.46 -0.73 0.37
C VAL A 52 -2.33 -2.22 0.65
N SER A 53 -1.41 -2.91 -0.01
CA SER A 53 -1.15 -4.35 0.19
C SER A 53 0.13 -4.53 0.99
N VAL A 54 0.09 -5.40 2.01
CA VAL A 54 1.26 -5.78 2.82
C VAL A 54 1.61 -7.21 2.47
N ILE A 55 2.85 -7.43 2.02
CA ILE A 55 3.34 -8.73 1.59
C ILE A 55 4.48 -9.15 2.52
N LEU A 56 4.37 -10.33 3.10
CA LEU A 56 5.43 -10.94 3.90
C LEU A 56 6.28 -11.80 2.97
N THR A 57 7.59 -11.62 3.01
CA THR A 57 8.55 -12.39 2.21
C THR A 57 9.59 -13.01 3.14
N ASN A 58 10.04 -14.21 2.80
CA ASN A 58 11.19 -14.83 3.47
C ASN A 58 12.45 -14.24 2.81
N MET A 59 13.08 -13.29 3.47
CA MET A 59 14.43 -12.85 3.08
C MET A 59 15.47 -13.87 3.53
#